data_AF-A0A939V0E5-F1
#
_entry.id   AF-A0A939V0E5-F1
#
_cell.length_a   1.000
_cell.length_b   1.000
_cell.length_c   1.000
_cell.angle_alpha   90.00
_cell.angle_beta   90.00
_cell.angle_gamma   90.00
#
_symmetry.space_group_name_H-M   'P 1'
#
loop_
_entity.id
_entity.type
_entity.pdbx_description
1 polymer ?
#
loop_
_entity_poly.entity_id
_entity_poly.type
_entity_poly.pdbx_seq_one_letter_code
_entity_poly.pdbx_strand_id
1 'polypeptide(L)'
;MKKIEIKNEKDVLNTLKSGRIVEGRLALVTTDDGSILIEFAAYNRQNKRSKDKLIAELEHGWLKESPKRYKFFNSVKKTLTIPQVQLAMQSDMNMAMAELDVIGLFKMN
;
A
#
# COMPACT_ATOMS: atom_id res chain seq x y z
N MET A 1 -31.56 -24.35 17.54
CA MET A 1 -30.36 -23.58 17.16
C MET A 1 -29.12 -24.36 17.57
N LYS A 2 -28.18 -24.63 16.65
CA LYS A 2 -26.88 -25.21 17.00
C LYS A 2 -25.95 -24.06 17.43
N LYS A 3 -25.43 -24.12 18.64
CA LYS A 3 -24.40 -23.18 19.11
C LYS A 3 -23.07 -23.62 18.49
N ILE A 4 -22.38 -22.68 17.86
CA ILE A 4 -21.04 -22.85 17.32
C ILE A 4 -20.11 -22.10 18.27
N GLU A 5 -19.14 -22.80 18.84
CA GLU A 5 -18.18 -22.21 19.75
C GLU A 5 -16.87 -21.96 19.01
N ILE A 6 -16.37 -20.73 19.10
CA ILE A 6 -15.18 -20.27 18.37
C ILE A 6 -14.01 -20.19 19.34
N LYS A 7 -12.94 -20.94 19.08
CA LYS A 7 -11.78 -21.00 20.00
C LYS A 7 -11.14 -19.63 20.26
N ASN A 8 -11.14 -18.74 19.28
CA ASN A 8 -10.61 -17.38 19.37
C ASN A 8 -11.72 -16.29 19.28
N GLU A 9 -12.90 -16.60 19.83
CA GLU A 9 -14.10 -15.77 19.75
C GLU A 9 -13.86 -14.28 20.04
N LYS A 10 -13.10 -13.97 21.10
CA LYS A 10 -12.88 -12.57 21.55
C LYS A 10 -12.20 -11.72 20.47
N ASP A 11 -11.15 -12.23 19.84
CA ASP A 11 -10.37 -11.47 18.86
C ASP A 11 -11.16 -11.23 17.58
N VAL A 12 -11.92 -12.24 17.15
CA VAL A 12 -12.81 -12.16 15.99
C VAL A 12 -13.94 -11.17 16.26
N LEU A 13 -14.61 -11.28 17.41
CA LEU A 13 -15.70 -10.38 17.78
C LEU A 13 -15.25 -8.92 17.88
N ASN A 14 -14.10 -8.67 18.51
CA ASN A 14 -13.58 -7.31 18.64
C ASN A 14 -13.30 -6.67 17.27
N THR A 15 -12.74 -7.45 16.33
CA THR A 15 -12.45 -6.96 14.99
C THR A 15 -13.73 -6.70 14.19
N LEU A 16 -14.71 -7.60 14.28
CA LEU A 16 -16.01 -7.41 13.61
C LEU A 16 -16.79 -6.22 14.17
N LYS A 17 -16.78 -6.02 15.50
CA LYS A 17 -17.39 -4.85 16.15
C LYS A 17 -16.80 -3.52 15.68
N SER A 18 -15.55 -3.51 15.23
CA SER A 18 -14.90 -2.33 14.66
C SER A 18 -15.33 -2.01 13.22
N GLY A 19 -16.24 -2.81 12.62
CA GLY A 19 -16.70 -2.66 11.24
C GLY A 19 -15.70 -3.16 10.19
N ARG A 20 -14.63 -3.83 10.63
CA ARG A 20 -13.58 -4.36 9.74
C ARG A 20 -13.94 -5.78 9.28
N ILE A 21 -13.73 -6.03 8.00
CA ILE A 21 -13.77 -7.38 7.42
C ILE A 21 -12.47 -8.10 7.77
N VAL A 22 -12.56 -9.32 8.29
CA VAL A 22 -11.39 -10.16 8.58
C VAL A 22 -11.35 -11.33 7.61
N GLU A 23 -10.36 -11.35 6.73
CA GLU A 23 -10.11 -12.49 5.85
C GLU A 23 -9.30 -13.55 6.61
N GLY A 24 -9.69 -14.83 6.47
CA GLY A 24 -9.03 -15.93 7.15
C GLY A 24 -9.50 -17.30 6.69
N ARG A 25 -9.01 -18.33 7.37
CA ARG A 25 -9.42 -19.73 7.21
C ARG A 25 -10.30 -20.14 8.39
N LEU A 26 -11.36 -20.89 8.09
CA LEU A 26 -12.15 -21.61 9.09
C LEU A 26 -11.74 -23.09 9.12
N ALA A 27 -11.56 -23.65 10.31
CA ALA A 27 -11.26 -25.06 10.50
C ALA A 27 -12.05 -25.64 11.67
N LEU A 28 -12.39 -26.93 11.60
CA LEU A 28 -12.85 -27.70 12.75
C LEU A 28 -11.62 -28.17 13.53
N VAL A 29 -11.62 -27.97 14.84
CA VAL A 29 -10.53 -28.35 15.72
C VAL A 29 -11.09 -29.17 16.88
N THR A 30 -10.49 -30.33 17.13
CA THR A 30 -10.82 -31.16 18.29
C THR A 30 -9.95 -30.73 19.47
N THR A 31 -10.57 -30.46 20.61
CA THR A 31 -9.89 -30.12 21.86
C THR A 31 -9.46 -31.39 22.61
N ASP A 32 -8.59 -31.22 23.62
CA ASP A 32 -8.02 -32.35 24.39
C ASP A 32 -9.09 -33.15 25.16
N ASP A 33 -10.23 -32.53 25.46
CA ASP A 33 -11.42 -33.16 26.07
C ASP A 33 -12.32 -33.88 25.05
N GLY A 34 -11.96 -33.88 23.77
CA GLY A 34 -12.71 -34.51 22.68
C GLY A 34 -13.82 -33.64 22.07
N SER A 35 -14.02 -32.41 22.53
CA SER A 35 -15.01 -31.49 21.97
C SER A 35 -14.59 -30.97 20.58
N ILE A 36 -15.55 -30.67 19.70
CA ILE A 36 -15.29 -30.13 18.35
C ILE A 36 -15.67 -28.65 18.34
N LEU A 37 -14.68 -27.79 18.05
CA LEU A 37 -14.83 -26.34 17.96
C LEU A 37 -14.55 -25.83 16.55
N ILE A 38 -14.97 -24.59 16.26
CA ILE A 38 -14.54 -23.87 15.07
C ILE A 38 -13.39 -22.92 15.44
N GLU A 39 -12.29 -22.97 14.69
CA GLU A 39 -11.19 -22.01 14.81
C GLU A 39 -11.17 -21.12 13.57
N PHE A 40 -11.13 -19.80 13.78
CA PHE A 40 -10.94 -18.83 12.72
C PHE A 40 -9.50 -18.32 12.74
N ALA A 41 -8.67 -18.71 11.79
CA ALA A 41 -7.31 -18.20 11.66
C ALA A 41 -7.28 -17.04 10.65
N ALA A 42 -7.14 -15.81 11.14
CA ALA A 42 -6.96 -14.64 10.27
C ALA A 42 -5.69 -14.78 9.43
N TYR A 43 -5.75 -14.41 8.15
CA TYR A 43 -4.54 -14.39 7.32
C TYR A 43 -3.61 -13.30 7.85
N ASN A 44 -2.43 -13.68 8.36
CA ASN A 44 -1.41 -12.75 8.79
C ASN A 44 -0.68 -12.16 7.57
N ARG A 45 -1.42 -11.40 6.74
CA ARG A 45 -0.84 -10.65 5.64
C ARG A 45 -0.02 -9.53 6.23
N GLN A 46 1.30 -9.72 6.31
CA GLN A 46 2.21 -8.63 6.63
C GLN A 46 2.21 -7.63 5.48
N ASN A 47 1.28 -6.67 5.52
CA ASN A 47 1.30 -5.50 4.66
C ASN A 47 2.38 -4.52 5.13
N LYS A 48 3.62 -4.98 5.33
CA LYS A 48 4.79 -4.11 5.44
C LYS A 48 5.15 -3.64 4.03
N ARG A 49 4.28 -2.85 3.41
CA ARG A 49 4.71 -2.00 2.29
C ARG A 49 5.64 -0.97 2.90
N SER A 50 6.94 -1.09 2.65
CA SER A 50 7.87 0.01 2.83
C SER A 50 7.28 1.22 2.10
N LYS A 51 7.08 2.32 2.84
CA LYS A 51 6.51 3.54 2.27
C LYS A 51 7.44 4.08 1.19
N ASP A 52 6.86 4.60 0.11
CA ASP A 52 7.64 5.30 -0.91
C ASP A 52 8.32 6.53 -0.26
N LYS A 53 9.61 6.72 -0.52
CA LYS A 53 10.38 7.87 -0.06
C LYS A 53 10.21 9.02 -1.06
N LEU A 54 9.90 10.22 -0.58
CA LEU A 54 9.92 11.41 -1.43
C LEU A 54 11.38 11.78 -1.74
N ILE A 55 11.70 11.88 -3.02
CA ILE A 55 13.00 12.34 -3.49
C ILE A 55 12.97 13.85 -3.65
N ALA A 56 12.02 14.33 -4.45
CA ALA A 56 11.86 15.74 -4.75
C ALA A 56 10.37 16.11 -4.88
N GLU A 57 10.03 17.29 -4.39
CA GLU A 57 8.79 17.98 -4.71
C GLU A 57 9.03 18.86 -5.94
N LEU A 58 8.13 18.78 -6.91
CA LEU A 58 8.22 19.50 -8.17
C LEU A 58 7.10 20.53 -8.24
N GLU A 59 7.18 21.49 -9.15
CA GLU A 59 6.21 22.59 -9.21
C GLU A 59 4.77 22.09 -9.39
N HIS A 60 4.60 21.02 -10.17
CA HIS A 60 3.29 20.44 -10.46
C HIS A 60 3.22 18.95 -10.09
N GLY A 61 4.13 18.45 -9.25
CA GLY A 61 4.26 17.02 -9.07
C GLY A 61 5.27 16.60 -8.00
N TRP A 62 5.73 15.36 -8.14
CA TRP A 62 6.66 14.75 -7.22
C TRP A 62 7.43 13.60 -7.86
N LEU A 63 8.63 13.37 -7.34
CA LEU A 63 9.46 12.22 -7.63
C LEU A 63 9.63 11.39 -6.36
N LYS A 64 9.37 10.08 -6.46
CA LYS A 64 9.44 9.15 -5.33
C LYS A 64 10.26 7.91 -5.64
N GLU A 65 10.91 7.38 -4.61
CA GLU A 65 11.56 6.09 -4.61
C GLU A 65 10.63 5.05 -3.97
N SER A 66 10.36 3.96 -4.69
CA SER A 66 9.79 2.74 -4.13
C SER A 66 10.84 1.63 -4.17
N PRO A 67 10.67 0.52 -3.43
CA PRO A 67 11.70 -0.53 -3.34
C PRO A 67 12.20 -1.12 -4.66
N LYS A 68 11.42 -0.99 -5.73
CA LYS A 68 11.73 -1.57 -7.04
C LYS A 68 11.78 -0.54 -8.17
N ARG A 69 11.35 0.71 -7.94
CA ARG A 69 11.08 1.68 -9.02
C ARG A 69 11.16 3.12 -8.51
N TYR A 70 11.63 4.01 -9.36
CA TYR A 70 11.36 5.44 -9.27
C TYR A 70 10.01 5.76 -9.91
N LYS A 71 9.25 6.64 -9.27
CA LYS A 71 7.91 7.06 -9.72
C LYS A 71 7.91 8.57 -9.87
N PHE A 72 7.64 9.03 -11.09
CA PHE A 72 7.39 10.43 -11.40
C PHE A 72 5.90 10.62 -11.66
N PHE A 73 5.33 11.65 -11.07
CA PHE A 73 3.95 12.06 -11.33
C PHE A 73 3.88 13.58 -11.42
N ASN A 74 3.12 14.05 -12.41
CA ASN A 74 2.90 15.45 -12.70
C ASN A 74 1.41 15.68 -12.96
N SER A 75 0.88 16.80 -12.45
CA SER A 75 -0.50 17.21 -12.61
C SER A 75 -0.59 18.73 -12.67
N VAL A 76 -1.05 19.23 -13.82
CA VAL A 76 -1.14 20.66 -14.10
C VAL A 76 -2.58 21.17 -14.07
N LYS A 77 -2.76 22.47 -13.84
CA LYS A 77 -4.09 23.10 -13.78
C LYS A 77 -4.77 23.09 -15.15
N LYS A 78 -6.08 22.81 -15.17
CA LYS A 78 -6.92 22.83 -16.39
C LYS A 78 -7.06 24.21 -17.04
N THR A 79 -6.67 25.28 -16.34
CA THR A 79 -6.69 26.65 -16.85
C THR A 79 -5.56 26.94 -17.82
N LEU A 80 -4.55 26.07 -17.90
CA LEU A 80 -3.44 26.20 -18.85
C LEU A 80 -3.87 25.73 -20.23
N THR A 81 -3.36 26.42 -21.25
CA THR A 81 -3.47 25.98 -22.65
C THR A 81 -2.60 24.76 -22.90
N ILE A 82 -2.89 23.98 -23.95
CA ILE A 82 -2.11 22.77 -24.28
C ILE A 82 -0.60 23.04 -24.43
N PRO A 83 -0.15 24.12 -25.10
CA PRO A 83 1.29 24.43 -25.16
C PRO A 83 1.90 24.69 -23.77
N GLN A 84 1.17 25.39 -22.89
CA GLN A 84 1.64 25.63 -21.51
C GLN A 84 1.70 24.34 -20.69
N VAL A 85 0.75 23.43 -20.88
CA VAL A 85 0.77 22.09 -20.27
C VAL A 85 2.02 21.32 -20.70
N GLN A 86 2.34 21.32 -21.99
CA GLN A 86 3.53 20.63 -22.51
C GLN A 86 4.83 21.20 -21.92
N LEU A 87 4.97 22.52 -21.86
CA LEU A 87 6.13 23.18 -21.27
C LEU A 87 6.27 22.86 -19.78
N ALA A 88 5.17 22.93 -19.04
CA ALA A 88 5.14 22.62 -17.61
C ALA A 88 5.53 21.15 -17.32
N MET A 89 4.99 20.21 -18.10
CA MET A 89 5.33 18.79 -17.99
C MET A 89 6.79 18.51 -18.33
N GLN A 90 7.31 19.14 -19.39
CA GLN A 90 8.71 18.96 -19.79
C GLN A 90 9.68 19.55 -18.76
N SER A 91 9.35 20.70 -18.17
CA SER A 91 10.13 21.33 -17.11
C SER A 91 10.25 20.42 -15.88
N ASP A 92 9.12 19.90 -15.38
CA ASP A 92 9.10 18.98 -14.24
C ASP A 92 9.83 17.67 -14.54
N MET A 93 9.74 17.16 -15.77
CA MET A 93 10.47 15.96 -16.18
C MET A 93 11.98 16.20 -16.18
N ASN A 94 12.45 17.34 -16.70
CA ASN A 94 13.87 17.68 -16.71
C ASN A 94 14.42 17.82 -15.29
N MET A 95 13.66 18.46 -14.39
CA MET A 95 14.03 18.59 -12.98
C MET A 95 14.08 17.21 -12.30
N ALA A 96 13.09 16.36 -12.52
CA ALA A 96 13.08 15.01 -11.97
C ALA A 96 14.28 14.17 -12.44
N MET A 97 14.67 14.28 -13.71
CA MET A 97 15.85 13.61 -14.24
C MET A 97 17.14 14.15 -13.63
N ALA A 98 17.27 15.46 -13.49
CA ALA A 98 18.43 16.07 -12.83
C ALA A 98 18.61 15.58 -11.38
N GLU A 99 17.51 15.45 -10.63
CA GLU A 99 17.55 14.88 -9.27
C GLU A 99 18.03 13.43 -9.26
N LEU A 100 17.60 12.60 -10.22
CA LEU A 100 18.09 11.22 -10.34
C LEU A 100 19.57 11.15 -10.71
N ASP A 101 20.05 12.08 -11.55
CA ASP A 101 21.47 12.19 -11.92
C ASP A 101 22.33 12.58 -10.70
N VAL A 102 21.87 13.53 -9.88
CA VAL A 102 22.53 13.96 -8.64
C VAL A 102 22.62 12.80 -7.63
N ILE A 103 21.59 11.97 -7.55
CA ILE A 103 21.56 10.76 -6.69
C ILE A 103 22.49 9.66 -7.25
N GLY A 104 23.08 9.86 -8.43
CA GLY A 104 24.11 9.00 -9.00
C GLY A 104 23.54 7.75 -9.69
N LEU A 105 22.27 7.76 -10.07
CA LEU A 105 21.59 6.61 -10.68
C LEU A 105 21.85 6.46 -12.17
N PHE A 106 22.31 7.53 -12.82
CA PHE A 106 22.78 7.54 -14.20
C PHE A 106 24.31 7.64 -14.26
N LYS A 107 25.02 6.77 -13.55
CA LYS A 107 26.35 6.38 -14.03
C LYS A 107 26.13 5.39 -15.16
N MET A 108 26.11 5.91 -16.39
CA MET A 108 26.09 5.09 -17.60
C MET A 108 27.28 4.13 -17.56
N ASN A 109 27.01 2.83 -17.60
CA ASN A 109 27.98 1.83 -18.03
C ASN A 109 28.21 1.96 -19.54
#